data_AF-A0A7C3XJR1-F1
#
_entry.id   AF-A0A7C3XJR1-F1
#
_cell.length_a   1.000
_cell.length_b   1.000
_cell.length_c   1.000
_cell.angle_alpha   90.00
_cell.angle_beta   90.00
_cell.angle_gamma   90.00
#
_symmetry.space_group_name_H-M   'P 1'
#
loop_
_entity.id
_entity.type
_entity.pdbx_description
1 polymer ?
#
loop_
_entity_poly.entity_id
_entity_poly.type
_entity_poly.pdbx_seq_one_letter_code
_entity_poly.pdbx_strand_id
1 'polypeptide(L)'
;MASMCCPSCGRPVHAPPPVHAPRLRKPAAAGVAPGAPPWVPVAYNLTAAYWVLNGAWLIVQMLILDPKGPKYLASAVAALPVLVGIGLLLRVEIVRGIVNVISALQILTGVLGTFGAFLAGEPLAMIQSLVQIAMAGFMIYLIGETESRAPDL
;
A
#
# COMPACT_ATOMS: atom_id res chain seq x y z
N MET A 1 -38.28 -38.83 -10.03
CA MET A 1 -37.75 -37.45 -10.04
C MET A 1 -38.91 -36.54 -9.69
N ALA A 2 -38.89 -35.90 -8.52
CA ALA A 2 -39.95 -34.98 -8.12
C ALA A 2 -39.80 -33.66 -8.90
N SER A 3 -40.73 -33.34 -9.80
CA SER A 3 -40.80 -32.01 -10.39
C SER A 3 -41.54 -31.10 -9.41
N MET A 4 -40.92 -29.99 -9.03
CA MET A 4 -41.61 -28.93 -8.29
C MET A 4 -42.34 -28.05 -9.32
N CYS A 5 -43.66 -27.97 -9.23
CA CYS A 5 -44.44 -27.03 -10.03
C CYS A 5 -44.53 -25.68 -9.29
N CYS A 6 -44.44 -24.58 -10.03
CA CYS A 6 -44.58 -23.24 -9.46
C CYS A 6 -46.00 -23.05 -8.89
N PRO A 7 -46.17 -22.65 -7.62
CA PRO A 7 -47.49 -22.52 -6.99
C PRO A 7 -48.35 -21.39 -7.56
N SER A 8 -47.79 -20.41 -8.30
CA SER A 8 -48.58 -19.33 -8.90
C SER A 8 -49.02 -19.57 -10.35
N CYS A 9 -48.29 -20.41 -11.10
CA CYS A 9 -48.55 -20.59 -12.54
C CYS A 9 -48.57 -22.05 -13.01
N GLY A 10 -48.37 -23.02 -12.11
CA GLY A 10 -48.47 -24.46 -12.38
C GLY A 10 -47.41 -25.03 -13.33
N ARG A 11 -46.51 -24.20 -13.86
CA ARG A 11 -45.46 -24.65 -14.79
C ARG A 11 -44.38 -25.46 -14.06
N PRO A 12 -43.82 -26.51 -14.69
CA PRO A 12 -42.73 -27.29 -14.12
C PRO A 12 -41.49 -26.40 -14.00
N VAL A 13 -40.95 -26.26 -12.78
CA VAL A 13 -39.71 -25.55 -12.53
C VAL A 13 -38.57 -26.56 -12.63
N HIS A 14 -37.79 -26.49 -13.71
CA HIS A 14 -36.52 -27.19 -13.77
C HIS A 14 -35.56 -26.54 -12.78
N ALA A 15 -34.98 -27.35 -11.88
CA ALA A 15 -33.95 -26.87 -10.97
C ALA A 15 -32.82 -26.25 -11.82
N PRO A 16 -32.39 -25.00 -11.52
CA PRO A 16 -31.25 -24.42 -12.20
C PRO A 16 -30.04 -25.34 -12.01
N PRO A 17 -29.14 -25.44 -13.00
CA PRO A 17 -27.92 -26.22 -12.85
C PRO A 17 -27.17 -25.76 -11.59
N PRO A 18 -26.51 -26.67 -10.85
CA PRO A 18 -25.81 -26.31 -9.63
C PRO A 18 -24.78 -25.22 -9.94
N VAL A 19 -25.09 -23.99 -9.50
CA VAL A 19 -24.16 -22.87 -9.59
C VAL A 19 -22.96 -23.27 -8.75
N HIS A 20 -21.80 -23.41 -9.40
CA HIS A 20 -20.55 -23.61 -8.67
C HIS A 20 -20.35 -22.37 -7.81
N ALA A 21 -20.62 -22.48 -6.52
CA ALA A 21 -20.23 -21.46 -5.57
C ALA A 21 -18.72 -21.23 -5.77
N PRO A 22 -18.27 -19.98 -5.96
CA PRO A 22 -16.85 -19.70 -6.10
C PRO A 22 -16.15 -20.34 -4.91
N ARG A 23 -15.15 -21.19 -5.19
CA ARG A 23 -14.37 -21.90 -4.17
C ARG A 23 -14.08 -20.93 -3.03
N LEU A 24 -14.47 -21.28 -1.81
CA LEU A 24 -14.12 -20.53 -0.60
C LEU A 24 -12.65 -20.12 -0.71
N ARG A 25 -12.41 -18.83 -1.00
CA ARG A 25 -11.06 -18.26 -0.95
C ARG A 25 -10.57 -18.54 0.47
N LYS A 26 -9.33 -19.03 0.60
CA LYS A 26 -8.71 -19.23 1.90
C LYS A 26 -8.98 -17.98 2.75
N PRO A 27 -9.44 -18.13 4.00
CA PRO A 27 -9.64 -16.98 4.86
C PRO A 27 -8.34 -16.20 4.88
N ALA A 28 -8.44 -14.91 4.54
CA ALA A 28 -7.29 -14.04 4.53
C ALA A 28 -6.64 -14.07 5.91
N ALA A 29 -5.31 -14.07 5.97
CA ALA A 29 -4.63 -13.76 7.23
C ALA A 29 -5.14 -12.39 7.71
N ALA A 30 -5.39 -12.24 9.02
CA ALA A 30 -5.94 -11.01 9.58
C ALA A 30 -5.23 -9.78 9.01
N GLY A 31 -6.01 -8.83 8.44
CA GLY A 31 -5.56 -7.59 7.79
C GLY A 31 -4.81 -7.72 6.47
N VAL A 32 -5.14 -8.75 5.69
CA VAL A 32 -4.77 -8.93 4.28
C VAL A 32 -6.05 -9.10 3.46
N ALA A 33 -6.09 -8.64 2.20
CA ALA A 33 -7.25 -8.86 1.35
C ALA A 33 -7.46 -10.37 1.04
N PRO A 34 -8.72 -10.84 0.93
CA PRO A 34 -9.00 -12.24 0.59
C PRO A 34 -8.49 -12.56 -0.82
N GLY A 35 -7.39 -13.32 -0.91
CA GLY A 35 -6.77 -13.71 -2.17
C GLY A 35 -5.43 -13.02 -2.48
N ALA A 36 -4.92 -12.15 -1.60
CA ALA A 36 -3.62 -11.53 -1.79
C ALA A 36 -2.49 -12.59 -1.78
N PRO A 37 -1.43 -12.42 -2.60
CA PRO A 37 -0.26 -13.29 -2.58
C PRO A 37 0.40 -13.33 -1.18
N PRO A 38 0.98 -14.48 -0.77
CA PRO A 38 1.55 -14.65 0.57
C PRO A 38 2.77 -13.75 0.85
N TRP A 39 3.42 -13.23 -0.19
CA TRP A 39 4.57 -12.33 -0.06
C TRP A 39 4.17 -10.88 0.24
N VAL A 40 2.94 -10.46 -0.10
CA VAL A 40 2.46 -9.09 0.11
C VAL A 40 2.53 -8.64 1.57
N PRO A 41 2.02 -9.39 2.56
CA PRO A 41 2.12 -8.96 3.96
C PRO A 41 3.57 -8.89 4.44
N VAL A 42 4.45 -9.75 3.93
CA VAL A 42 5.88 -9.72 4.24
C VAL A 42 6.50 -8.44 3.67
N ALA A 43 6.25 -8.13 2.40
CA ALA A 43 6.75 -6.92 1.76
C ALA A 43 6.20 -5.65 2.45
N TYR A 44 4.92 -5.63 2.80
CA TYR A 44 4.31 -4.52 3.54
C TYR A 44 4.99 -4.29 4.90
N ASN A 45 5.18 -5.35 5.68
CA ASN A 45 5.84 -5.26 6.98
C ASN A 45 7.31 -4.84 6.85
N LEU A 46 8.03 -5.35 5.83
CA LEU A 46 9.41 -4.95 5.55
C LEU A 46 9.50 -3.47 5.19
N THR A 47 8.59 -2.97 4.34
CA THR A 47 8.60 -1.55 4.01
C THR A 47 8.25 -0.72 5.23
N ALA A 48 7.26 -1.11 6.03
CA ALA A 48 6.92 -0.41 7.27
C ALA A 48 8.11 -0.36 8.23
N ALA A 49 8.84 -1.47 8.40
CA ALA A 49 10.06 -1.53 9.19
C ALA A 49 11.18 -0.63 8.61
N TYR A 50 11.33 -0.59 7.28
CA TYR A 50 12.28 0.32 6.61
C TYR A 50 11.98 1.78 6.94
N TRP A 51 10.71 2.20 6.92
CA TRP A 51 10.32 3.57 7.28
C TRP A 51 10.69 3.92 8.72
N VAL A 52 10.48 2.99 9.66
CA VAL A 52 10.91 3.14 11.06
C VAL A 52 12.43 3.27 11.18
N LEU A 53 13.17 2.36 10.57
CA LEU A 53 14.64 2.35 10.63
C LEU A 53 15.25 3.59 9.98
N ASN A 54 14.73 4.00 8.82
CA ASN A 54 15.20 5.18 8.12
C ASN A 54 14.94 6.46 8.94
N GLY A 55 13.75 6.59 9.54
CA GLY A 55 13.46 7.72 10.42
C GLY A 55 14.34 7.73 11.68
N ALA A 56 14.53 6.58 12.33
CA ALA A 56 15.39 6.46 13.50
C ALA A 56 16.84 6.84 13.18
N TRP A 57 17.34 6.42 12.02
CA TRP A 57 18.66 6.79 11.53
C TRP A 57 18.82 8.30 11.30
N LEU A 58 17.81 8.95 10.69
CA LEU A 58 17.81 10.40 10.51
C LEU A 58 17.81 11.16 11.84
N ILE A 59 17.07 10.67 12.84
CA ILE A 59 17.10 11.25 14.20
C ILE A 59 18.51 11.14 14.78
N VAL A 60 19.14 9.96 14.71
CA VAL A 60 20.52 9.74 15.19
C VAL A 60 21.50 10.68 14.50
N GLN A 61 21.41 10.82 13.18
CA GLN A 61 22.26 11.74 12.42
C GLN A 61 22.11 13.19 12.90
N MET A 62 20.87 13.65 13.14
CA MET A 62 20.57 15.04 13.49
C MET A 62 20.78 15.38 14.97
N LEU A 63 20.71 14.40 15.88
CA LEU A 63 20.89 14.61 17.32
C LEU A 63 22.32 14.34 17.80
N ILE A 64 22.96 13.31 17.27
CA ILE A 64 24.20 12.74 17.84
C ILE A 64 25.41 13.04 16.95
N LEU A 65 25.25 12.93 15.64
CA LEU A 65 26.37 12.97 14.70
C LEU A 65 26.58 14.35 14.04
N ASP A 66 25.69 15.32 14.29
CA ASP A 66 25.79 16.65 13.68
C ASP A 66 26.84 17.50 14.42
N PRO A 67 27.94 17.91 13.76
CA PRO A 67 28.98 18.74 14.38
C PRO A 67 28.51 20.15 14.75
N LYS A 68 27.33 20.58 14.28
CA LYS A 68 26.73 21.89 14.60
C LYS A 68 25.82 21.86 15.84
N GLY A 69 25.72 20.71 16.53
CA GLY A 69 24.88 20.52 17.71
C GLY A 69 23.46 20.05 17.38
N PRO A 70 22.68 19.67 18.41
CA PRO A 70 21.38 19.01 18.23
C PRO A 70 20.35 19.95 17.62
N LYS A 71 19.86 19.59 16.44
CA LYS A 71 18.80 20.35 15.74
C LYS A 71 17.42 19.78 16.09
N TYR A 72 16.85 20.25 17.19
CA TYR A 72 15.55 19.76 17.68
C TYR A 72 14.43 19.84 16.63
N LEU A 73 14.35 20.95 15.88
CA LEU A 73 13.33 21.09 14.83
C LEU A 73 13.52 20.08 13.68
N ALA A 74 14.76 19.89 13.22
CA ALA A 74 15.07 18.92 12.17
C ALA A 74 14.81 17.48 12.66
N SER A 75 15.11 17.19 13.93
CA SER A 75 14.85 15.90 14.55
C SER A 75 13.36 15.60 14.69
N ALA A 76 12.53 16.61 14.97
CA ALA A 76 11.08 16.48 15.02
C ALA A 76 10.51 16.11 13.65
N VAL A 77 11.02 16.73 12.58
CA VAL A 77 10.65 16.37 11.20
C VAL A 77 11.16 14.96 10.85
N ALA A 78 12.36 14.59 11.29
CA ALA A 78 12.93 13.25 11.11
C ALA A 78 12.17 12.15 11.87
N ALA A 79 11.32 12.50 12.85
CA ALA A 79 10.44 11.57 13.54
C ALA A 79 9.17 11.22 12.75
N LEU A 80 8.78 12.03 11.76
CA LEU A 80 7.59 11.77 10.94
C LEU A 80 7.65 10.43 10.20
N PRO A 81 8.76 10.04 9.54
CA PRO A 81 8.89 8.70 8.94
C PRO A 81 8.74 7.56 9.95
N VAL A 82 9.18 7.75 11.20
CA VAL A 82 9.04 6.76 12.28
C VAL A 82 7.56 6.57 12.63
N LEU A 83 6.83 7.67 12.83
CA LEU A 83 5.40 7.64 13.11
C LEU A 83 4.60 7.00 11.96
N VAL A 84 4.97 7.31 10.72
CA VAL A 84 4.38 6.69 9.53
C VAL A 84 4.66 5.18 9.49
N GLY A 85 5.90 4.75 9.73
CA GLY A 85 6.27 3.34 9.77
C GLY A 85 5.55 2.55 10.87
N ILE A 86 5.44 3.12 12.07
CA ILE A 86 4.66 2.54 13.17
C ILE A 86 3.18 2.47 12.80
N GLY A 87 2.62 3.54 12.22
CA GLY A 87 1.22 3.56 11.78
C GLY A 87 0.91 2.53 10.69
N LEU A 88 1.86 2.26 9.79
CA LEU A 88 1.78 1.17 8.82
C LEU A 88 1.83 -0.20 9.51
N LEU A 89 2.74 -0.43 10.48
CA LEU A 89 2.80 -1.69 11.23
C LEU A 89 1.51 -1.97 12.03
N LEU A 90 0.95 -0.93 12.64
CA LEU A 90 -0.34 -0.99 13.35
C LEU A 90 -1.55 -1.03 12.41
N ARG A 91 -1.31 -0.90 11.10
CA ARG A 91 -2.34 -0.94 10.04
C ARG A 91 -3.44 0.10 10.23
N VAL A 92 -3.07 1.29 10.72
CA VAL A 92 -3.99 2.41 10.92
C VAL A 92 -4.50 2.90 9.57
N GLU A 93 -5.82 2.86 9.35
CA GLU A 93 -6.47 3.23 8.08
C GLU A 93 -6.10 4.67 7.64
N ILE A 94 -6.11 5.62 8.58
CA ILE A 94 -5.72 7.01 8.32
C ILE A 94 -4.28 7.11 7.79
N VAL A 95 -3.34 6.34 8.37
CA VAL A 95 -1.93 6.37 7.95
C VAL A 95 -1.76 5.72 6.58
N ARG A 96 -2.49 4.63 6.29
CA ARG A 96 -2.51 4.02 4.96
C ARG A 96 -3.02 5.00 3.90
N GLY A 97 -4.09 5.74 4.19
CA GLY A 97 -4.61 6.79 3.31
C GLY A 97 -3.59 7.93 3.09
N ILE A 98 -2.95 8.42 4.15
CA ILE A 98 -1.90 9.44 4.05
C ILE A 98 -0.73 8.95 3.20
N VAL A 99 -0.24 7.73 3.42
CA VAL A 99 0.86 7.16 2.65
C VAL A 99 0.47 6.96 1.19
N ASN A 100 -0.77 6.54 0.91
CA ASN A 100 -1.29 6.45 -0.45
C ASN A 100 -1.27 7.81 -1.17
N VAL A 101 -1.72 8.88 -0.50
CA VAL A 101 -1.67 10.26 -1.04
C VAL A 101 -0.23 10.73 -1.23
N ILE A 102 0.66 10.51 -0.25
CA ILE A 102 2.08 10.87 -0.35
C ILE A 102 2.73 10.11 -1.52
N SER A 103 2.46 8.82 -1.68
CA SER A 103 2.97 8.02 -2.80
C SER A 103 2.43 8.50 -4.14
N ALA A 104 1.15 8.90 -4.23
CA ALA A 104 0.60 9.52 -5.43
C ALA A 104 1.30 10.86 -5.77
N LEU A 105 1.57 11.70 -4.76
CA LEU A 105 2.36 12.92 -4.94
C LEU A 105 3.80 12.62 -5.36
N GLN A 106 4.43 11.58 -4.81
CA GLN A 106 5.76 11.16 -5.20
C GLN A 106 5.82 10.70 -6.66
N ILE A 107 4.80 9.97 -7.15
CA ILE A 107 4.68 9.61 -8.56
C ILE A 107 4.59 10.88 -9.41
N LEU A 108 3.75 11.85 -9.04
CA LEU A 108 3.63 13.11 -9.77
C LEU A 108 4.96 13.87 -9.82
N THR A 109 5.64 14.02 -8.69
CA THR A 109 6.95 14.69 -8.65
C THR A 109 8.02 13.91 -9.40
N GLY A 110 7.98 12.57 -9.37
CA GLY A 110 8.90 11.72 -10.11
C GLY A 110 8.69 11.84 -11.62
N VAL A 111 7.44 11.94 -12.08
CA VAL A 111 7.11 12.16 -13.50
C VAL A 111 7.65 13.52 -13.94
N LEU A 112 7.39 14.58 -13.18
CA LEU A 112 7.98 15.90 -13.45
C LEU A 112 9.51 15.86 -13.45
N GLY A 113 10.11 15.10 -12.52
CA GLY A 113 11.55 14.85 -12.45
C GLY A 113 12.10 14.16 -13.70
N THR A 114 11.42 13.12 -14.20
CA THR A 114 11.79 12.46 -15.46
C THR A 114 11.72 13.41 -16.65
N PHE A 115 10.69 14.26 -16.73
CA PHE A 115 10.59 15.27 -17.79
C PHE A 115 11.72 16.31 -17.68
N GLY A 116 12.00 16.80 -16.48
CA GLY A 116 13.10 17.75 -16.24
C GLY A 116 14.47 17.16 -16.60
N ALA A 117 14.73 15.92 -16.18
CA ALA A 117 15.97 15.21 -16.47
C ALA A 117 16.14 14.91 -17.97
N PHE A 118 15.04 14.58 -18.66
CA PHE A 118 15.02 14.39 -20.10
C PHE A 118 15.39 15.70 -20.84
N LEU A 119 14.79 16.83 -20.44
CA LEU A 119 15.11 18.15 -21.01
C LEU A 119 16.55 18.59 -20.70
N ALA A 120 17.08 18.22 -19.55
CA ALA A 120 18.45 18.51 -19.14
C ALA A 120 19.49 17.56 -19.76
N GLY A 121 19.07 16.48 -20.43
CA GLY A 121 19.98 15.47 -21.00
C GLY A 121 20.72 14.65 -19.94
N GLU A 122 20.18 14.53 -18.73
CA GLU A 122 20.81 13.82 -17.60
C GLU A 122 20.19 12.42 -17.40
N PRO A 123 20.76 11.37 -18.00
CA PRO A 123 20.17 10.03 -17.94
C PRO A 123 20.17 9.43 -16.53
N LEU A 124 21.13 9.82 -15.67
CA LEU A 124 21.21 9.32 -14.30
C LEU A 124 20.04 9.84 -13.44
N ALA A 125 19.73 11.12 -13.54
CA ALA A 125 18.61 11.74 -12.85
C ALA A 125 17.25 11.18 -13.32
N MET A 126 17.17 10.84 -14.61
CA MET A 126 15.98 10.19 -15.18
C MET A 126 15.76 8.79 -14.58
N ILE A 127 16.82 7.97 -14.48
CA ILE A 127 16.73 6.63 -13.88
C ILE A 127 16.33 6.73 -12.41
N GLN A 128 16.92 7.65 -11.65
CA GLN A 128 16.56 7.87 -10.25
C GLN A 128 15.08 8.23 -10.07
N SER A 129 14.57 9.10 -10.95
CA SER A 129 13.16 9.49 -10.95
C SER A 129 12.23 8.32 -11.29
N LEU A 130 12.61 7.46 -12.24
CA LEU A 130 11.85 6.24 -12.57
C LEU A 130 11.82 5.24 -11.42
N VAL A 131 12.95 5.05 -10.72
CA VAL A 131 13.02 4.18 -9.53
C VAL A 131 12.10 4.71 -8.43
N GLN A 132 12.08 6.03 -8.22
CA GLN A 132 11.19 6.66 -7.24
C GLN A 132 9.71 6.42 -7.57
N ILE A 133 9.33 6.56 -8.84
CA ILE A 133 7.96 6.26 -9.31
C ILE A 133 7.62 4.79 -9.04
N ALA A 134 8.52 3.86 -9.40
CA ALA A 134 8.30 2.43 -9.21
C ALA A 134 8.13 2.05 -7.73
N MET A 135 8.94 2.63 -6.84
CA MET A 135 8.82 2.41 -5.39
C MET A 135 7.51 2.95 -4.83
N ALA A 136 7.10 4.15 -5.26
CA ALA A 136 5.83 4.74 -4.84
C ALA A 136 4.62 3.92 -5.35
N GLY A 137 4.66 3.46 -6.61
CA GLY A 137 3.64 2.57 -7.17
C GLY A 137 3.57 1.22 -6.46
N PHE A 138 4.71 0.64 -6.12
CA PHE A 138 4.77 -0.59 -5.33
C PHE A 138 4.13 -0.44 -3.95
N MET A 139 4.32 0.70 -3.28
CA MET A 139 3.67 0.96 -2.00
C MET A 139 2.15 1.08 -2.11
N ILE A 140 1.65 1.75 -3.15
CA ILE A 140 0.21 1.84 -3.43
C ILE A 140 -0.36 0.43 -3.66
N TYR A 141 0.33 -0.39 -4.44
CA TYR A 141 -0.05 -1.78 -4.68
C TYR A 141 -0.12 -2.59 -3.38
N LEU A 142 0.91 -2.50 -2.53
CA LEU A 142 0.95 -3.20 -1.23
C LEU A 142 -0.17 -2.73 -0.29
N ILE A 143 -0.52 -1.45 -0.28
CA ILE A 143 -1.64 -0.93 0.50
C ILE A 143 -2.95 -1.52 -0.02
N GLY A 144 -3.19 -1.49 -1.33
CA GLY A 144 -4.41 -2.02 -1.94
C GLY A 144 -4.62 -3.52 -1.69
N GLU A 145 -3.55 -4.32 -1.72
CA GLU A 145 -3.62 -5.76 -1.44
C GLU A 145 -3.72 -6.09 0.07
N THR A 146 -3.41 -5.13 0.94
CA THR A 146 -3.55 -5.28 2.41
C THR A 146 -4.78 -4.57 2.97
N GLU A 147 -5.59 -3.95 2.12
CA GLU A 147 -6.85 -3.32 2.47
C GLU A 147 -7.99 -4.34 2.32
N SER A 148 -8.58 -4.75 3.44
CA SER A 148 -9.62 -5.79 3.48
C SER A 148 -11.05 -5.24 3.39
N ARG A 149 -11.23 -3.92 3.36
CA ARG A 149 -12.51 -3.26 3.14
C ARG A 149 -12.56 -2.78 1.69
N ALA A 150 -13.60 -3.18 0.96
CA ALA A 150 -13.97 -2.47 -0.26
C ALA A 150 -14.23 -1.00 0.10
N PRO A 151 -13.96 -0.03 -0.80
CA PRO A 151 -14.36 1.34 -0.56
C PRO A 151 -15.87 1.34 -0.31
N ASP A 152 -16.28 1.71 0.90
CA ASP A 152 -17.67 2.02 1.21
C ASP A 152 -18.01 3.30 0.44
N LEU A 153 -18.41 3.13 -0.82
CA LEU A 153 -19.02 4.14 -1.69
C LEU A 153 -20.54 4.00 -1.65
#